data_AF-K0ZYK0-F1
#
_entry.id   AF-K0ZYK0-F1
#
_cell.length_a   1.000
_cell.length_b   1.000
_cell.length_c   1.000
_cell.angle_alpha   90.00
_cell.angle_beta   90.00
_cell.angle_gamma   90.00
#
_symmetry.space_group_name_H-M   'P 1'
#
loop_
_entity.id
_entity.type
_entity.pdbx_description
1 polymer ?
#
loop_
_entity_poly.entity_id
_entity_poly.type
_entity_poly.pdbx_seq_one_letter_code
_entity_poly.pdbx_strand_id
1 'polypeptide(L)'
;MANLHYFTGKFSESELENHFGSLDENKLKYELENFCNQYLKLSEEKQLKYAGIVLYVCMNLIEKIGKTTAKNILVALNKILLNNVQLFDWFENFEYFIVLYRYLFFTKEYEEYSILFEDGSYFLRILELVLDDGFEEAKLLAPSILTVFYQLFNQNSLPEDRRIYFKRKYESLIRFIFENNGFEDAIYAYFRLDEVVSLFQFEHLKIINNYYINNPQSDYVGKYLDFVSRHFNVVIKDSIDVVRKIAEENDSDIICNQAIKLIEKYDNDYLNEQSDSEFIQSSEANQLLKQADKIIYYIRSKLTVDANELKEIGSFGHYTKIDTLTNFLIKADWKNENNSETQPPFLRLTNLKQLNDPMEGRVIYDYLGIDNTFFQQYQTSNVFISSLTIVSDSLPMWKEYADSSQGAFLEYDMSYLEHIVAHKSIEFVKVHYLDLMSENKDETDVGKSLDNLKQIFEKLKELEAEKELKSFAEKLKKISYLFKVKDYEYEMEYRILINLDDTAIQNIINRDTNSHEKYLKKEEIGLEVFDKVNYNDFSLKKEEIGLEIFDKVNYNDFRKYIVLSPKDNGRYDLFVYINLLPLKYSKVILGPKITDADYIAPYLKLANPDIEIESSKIPYR
;
A
#
# COMPACT_ATOMS: atom_id res chain seq x y z
N MET A 1 18.47 14.04 37.18
CA MET A 1 17.25 14.87 37.04
C MET A 1 16.64 15.08 38.41
N ALA A 2 15.92 16.19 38.64
CA ALA A 2 15.10 16.32 39.85
C ALA A 2 14.03 15.22 39.83
N ASN A 3 13.87 14.45 40.92
CA ASN A 3 12.83 13.42 41.02
C ASN A 3 11.44 14.11 40.99
N LEU A 4 10.89 14.28 39.80
CA LEU A 4 9.52 14.77 39.63
C LEU A 4 8.57 13.73 40.23
N HIS A 5 7.66 14.20 41.09
CA HIS A 5 6.62 13.38 41.68
C HIS A 5 5.33 13.57 40.89
N TYR A 6 5.07 12.64 39.97
CA TYR A 6 4.00 12.76 38.97
C TYR A 6 2.60 12.61 39.58
N PHE A 7 2.44 11.78 40.61
CA PHE A 7 1.14 11.46 41.21
C PHE A 7 0.81 12.34 42.44
N THR A 8 1.00 13.66 42.29
CA THR A 8 0.69 14.66 43.32
C THR A 8 -0.63 15.39 43.08
N GLY A 9 -1.28 15.14 41.92
CA GLY A 9 -2.51 15.83 41.49
C GLY A 9 -2.25 17.22 40.91
N LYS A 10 -0.98 17.57 40.67
CA LYS A 10 -0.57 18.85 40.07
C LYS A 10 -0.41 18.81 38.55
N PHE A 11 -0.46 17.63 37.96
CA PHE A 11 -0.27 17.41 36.54
C PHE A 11 -1.59 16.96 35.92
N SER A 12 -2.06 17.66 34.89
CA SER A 12 -3.08 17.18 33.95
C SER A 12 -2.47 16.24 32.90
N GLU A 13 -3.32 15.56 32.14
CA GLU A 13 -2.91 14.78 30.95
C GLU A 13 -2.11 15.64 29.98
N SER A 14 -2.62 16.84 29.65
CA SER A 14 -1.95 17.79 28.74
C SER A 14 -0.63 18.36 29.28
N GLU A 15 -0.46 18.47 30.61
CA GLU A 15 0.81 18.90 31.19
C GLU A 15 1.87 17.79 31.12
N LEU A 16 1.47 16.53 31.33
CA LEU A 16 2.36 15.38 31.13
C LEU A 16 2.71 15.18 29.67
N GLU A 17 1.75 15.35 28.79
CA GLU A 17 1.91 15.33 27.34
C GLU A 17 3.00 16.32 26.89
N ASN A 18 2.86 17.59 27.27
CA ASN A 18 3.85 18.63 26.97
C ASN A 18 5.20 18.33 27.60
N HIS A 19 5.21 17.82 28.84
CA HIS A 19 6.44 17.46 29.52
C HIS A 19 7.21 16.36 28.78
N PHE A 20 6.60 15.21 28.54
CA PHE A 20 7.23 14.10 27.84
C PHE A 20 7.58 14.47 26.39
N GLY A 21 6.71 15.25 25.74
CA GLY A 21 6.95 15.74 24.38
C GLY A 21 8.17 16.66 24.26
N SER A 22 8.60 17.31 25.35
CA SER A 22 9.79 18.19 25.34
C SER A 22 11.12 17.44 25.54
N LEU A 23 11.09 16.15 25.85
CA LEU A 23 12.28 15.36 26.17
C LEU A 23 12.90 14.73 24.91
N ASP A 24 14.24 14.62 24.89
CA ASP A 24 14.95 13.77 23.94
C ASP A 24 14.74 12.28 24.26
N GLU A 25 15.00 11.39 23.30
CA GLU A 25 14.64 9.96 23.41
C GLU A 25 15.26 9.25 24.64
N ASN A 26 16.52 9.55 24.97
CA ASN A 26 17.19 8.94 26.11
C ASN A 26 16.58 9.42 27.44
N LYS A 27 16.28 10.72 27.54
CA LYS A 27 15.61 11.28 28.73
C LYS A 27 14.15 10.82 28.83
N LEU A 28 13.46 10.74 27.71
CA LEU A 28 12.06 10.30 27.62
C LEU A 28 11.92 8.89 28.19
N LYS A 29 12.76 7.95 27.74
CA LYS A 29 12.75 6.57 28.24
C LYS A 29 12.96 6.51 29.76
N TYR A 30 13.97 7.22 30.26
CA TYR A 30 14.27 7.24 31.70
C TYR A 30 13.11 7.83 32.52
N GLU A 31 12.55 8.96 32.09
CA GLU A 31 11.45 9.61 32.83
C GLU A 31 10.14 8.83 32.73
N LEU A 32 9.85 8.16 31.62
CA LEU A 32 8.71 7.26 31.50
C LEU A 32 8.86 6.03 32.42
N GLU A 33 10.05 5.43 32.49
CA GLU A 33 10.31 4.35 33.45
C GLU A 33 10.13 4.83 34.90
N ASN A 34 10.59 6.04 35.23
CA ASN A 34 10.39 6.66 36.53
C ASN A 34 8.89 6.89 36.82
N PHE A 35 8.14 7.44 35.87
CA PHE A 35 6.68 7.63 35.95
C PHE A 35 5.96 6.31 36.23
N CYS A 36 6.22 5.27 35.44
CA CYS A 36 5.61 3.95 35.64
C CYS A 36 5.99 3.33 37.00
N ASN A 37 7.26 3.40 37.38
CA ASN A 37 7.73 2.86 38.66
C ASN A 37 7.12 3.58 39.87
N GLN A 38 6.85 4.89 39.75
CA GLN A 38 6.14 5.62 40.79
C GLN A 38 4.69 5.15 40.91
N TYR A 39 3.99 4.93 39.79
CA TYR A 39 2.62 4.42 39.79
C TYR A 39 2.51 3.05 40.44
N LEU A 40 3.42 2.14 40.11
CA LEU A 40 3.45 0.78 40.65
C LEU A 40 3.67 0.73 42.17
N LYS A 41 4.24 1.78 42.77
CA LYS A 41 4.48 1.91 44.22
C LYS A 41 3.32 2.56 44.98
N LEU A 42 2.29 3.06 44.28
CA LEU A 42 1.13 3.67 44.91
C LEU A 42 0.23 2.61 45.59
N SER A 43 -0.58 3.04 46.56
CA SER A 43 -1.66 2.21 47.10
C SER A 43 -2.73 1.97 46.03
N GLU A 44 -3.51 0.89 46.14
CA GLU A 44 -4.56 0.56 45.16
C GLU A 44 -5.56 1.73 44.96
N GLU A 45 -5.95 2.42 46.04
CA GLU A 45 -6.82 3.62 45.96
C GLU A 45 -6.20 4.73 45.09
N LYS A 46 -4.89 4.97 45.23
CA LYS A 46 -4.18 5.97 44.43
C LYS A 46 -3.95 5.47 43.00
N GLN A 47 -3.71 4.17 42.81
CA GLN A 47 -3.59 3.59 41.48
C GLN A 47 -4.90 3.75 40.70
N LEU A 48 -6.05 3.49 41.35
CA LEU A 48 -7.37 3.73 40.78
C LEU A 48 -7.55 5.21 40.41
N LYS A 49 -7.25 6.12 41.34
CA LYS A 49 -7.37 7.58 41.10
C LYS A 49 -6.57 8.06 39.88
N TYR A 50 -5.40 7.49 39.62
CA TYR A 50 -4.51 7.93 38.55
C TYR A 50 -4.52 6.99 37.32
N ALA A 51 -5.43 6.00 37.28
CA ALA A 51 -5.46 5.01 36.21
C ALA A 51 -5.65 5.64 34.82
N GLY A 52 -6.60 6.56 34.67
CA GLY A 52 -6.84 7.27 33.39
C GLY A 52 -5.60 8.02 32.89
N ILE A 53 -4.95 8.80 33.76
CA ILE A 53 -3.71 9.51 33.40
C ILE A 53 -2.61 8.55 32.96
N VAL A 54 -2.48 7.40 33.62
CA VAL A 54 -1.48 6.39 33.24
C VAL A 54 -1.84 5.72 31.92
N LEU A 55 -3.13 5.40 31.70
CA LEU A 55 -3.63 4.86 30.44
C LEU A 55 -3.35 5.82 29.28
N TYR A 56 -3.68 7.11 29.44
CA TYR A 56 -3.39 8.15 28.45
C TYR A 56 -1.90 8.23 28.08
N VAL A 57 -1.01 8.31 29.08
CA VAL A 57 0.44 8.36 28.84
C VAL A 57 0.94 7.08 28.17
N CYS A 58 0.50 5.92 28.65
CA CYS A 58 0.92 4.63 28.10
C CYS A 58 0.39 4.44 26.68
N MET A 59 -0.86 4.81 26.40
CA MET A 59 -1.48 4.69 25.08
C MET A 59 -0.59 5.35 24.01
N ASN A 60 0.01 6.49 24.35
CA ASN A 60 0.86 7.23 23.42
C ASN A 60 2.32 6.75 23.41
N LEU A 61 2.85 6.26 24.55
CA LEU A 61 4.30 6.12 24.76
C LEU A 61 4.77 4.73 25.26
N ILE A 62 3.90 3.72 25.32
CA ILE A 62 4.22 2.39 25.89
C ILE A 62 5.41 1.69 25.22
N GLU A 63 5.60 1.87 23.91
CA GLU A 63 6.72 1.28 23.15
C GLU A 63 8.08 1.88 23.52
N LYS A 64 8.08 3.11 24.06
CA LYS A 64 9.28 3.77 24.55
C LYS A 64 9.65 3.31 25.98
N ILE A 65 8.75 2.58 26.64
CA ILE A 65 8.96 2.02 27.98
C ILE A 65 9.60 0.62 27.85
N GLY A 66 10.51 0.27 28.77
CA GLY A 66 11.07 -1.07 28.83
C GLY A 66 9.99 -2.15 29.00
N LYS A 67 10.11 -3.25 28.23
CA LYS A 67 9.14 -4.37 28.18
C LYS A 67 8.66 -4.85 29.55
N THR A 68 9.57 -5.02 30.50
CA THR A 68 9.24 -5.45 31.88
C THR A 68 8.38 -4.43 32.61
N THR A 69 8.67 -3.14 32.44
CA THR A 69 7.91 -2.05 33.04
C THR A 69 6.52 -1.97 32.42
N ALA A 70 6.41 -2.09 31.09
CA ALA A 70 5.13 -2.14 30.37
C ALA A 70 4.26 -3.31 30.86
N LYS A 71 4.84 -4.51 31.00
CA LYS A 71 4.16 -5.69 31.58
C LYS A 71 3.60 -5.38 32.96
N ASN A 72 4.43 -4.87 33.86
CA ASN A 72 4.05 -4.62 35.25
C ASN A 72 2.92 -3.58 35.34
N ILE A 73 2.97 -2.54 34.50
CA ILE A 73 1.91 -1.53 34.40
C ILE A 73 0.60 -2.16 33.92
N LEU A 74 0.62 -2.93 32.83
CA LEU A 74 -0.57 -3.60 32.32
C LEU A 74 -1.16 -4.59 33.33
N VAL A 75 -0.34 -5.34 34.06
CA VAL A 75 -0.83 -6.23 35.13
C VAL A 75 -1.49 -5.45 36.27
N ALA A 76 -0.89 -4.33 36.67
CA ALA A 76 -1.47 -3.46 37.70
C ALA A 76 -2.80 -2.84 37.23
N LEU A 77 -2.84 -2.30 36.01
CA LEU A 77 -4.05 -1.75 35.40
C LEU A 77 -5.13 -2.83 35.25
N ASN A 78 -4.80 -4.00 34.73
CA ASN A 78 -5.72 -5.14 34.60
C ASN A 78 -6.41 -5.46 35.94
N LYS A 79 -5.67 -5.47 37.05
CA LYS A 79 -6.24 -5.70 38.39
C LYS A 79 -7.12 -4.53 38.85
N ILE A 80 -6.63 -3.30 38.72
CA ILE A 80 -7.31 -2.09 39.20
C ILE A 80 -8.62 -1.85 38.45
N LEU A 81 -8.58 -1.93 37.12
CA LEU A 81 -9.73 -1.70 36.25
C LEU A 81 -10.79 -2.80 36.42
N LEU A 82 -10.38 -4.08 36.53
CA LEU A 82 -11.30 -5.21 36.75
C LEU A 82 -12.17 -5.05 38.00
N ASN A 83 -11.59 -4.56 39.09
CA ASN A 83 -12.33 -4.37 40.34
C ASN A 83 -13.26 -3.14 40.30
N ASN A 84 -13.16 -2.31 39.27
CA ASN A 84 -13.78 -0.99 39.20
C ASN A 84 -14.38 -0.68 37.83
N VAL A 85 -14.79 -1.70 37.06
CA VAL A 85 -15.24 -1.56 35.65
C VAL A 85 -16.30 -0.47 35.46
N GLN A 86 -17.19 -0.26 36.44
CA GLN A 86 -18.27 0.73 36.39
C GLN A 86 -17.80 2.19 36.52
N LEU A 87 -16.54 2.43 36.90
CA LEU A 87 -15.99 3.78 37.09
C LEU A 87 -15.32 4.34 35.84
N PHE A 88 -15.17 3.53 34.79
CA PHE A 88 -14.48 3.89 33.56
C PHE A 88 -15.46 3.93 32.40
N ASP A 89 -15.37 4.99 31.60
CA ASP A 89 -16.18 5.15 30.40
C ASP A 89 -15.53 4.39 29.22
N TRP A 90 -16.15 4.45 28.04
CA TRP A 90 -15.60 3.82 26.84
C TRP A 90 -14.19 4.29 26.50
N PHE A 91 -13.81 5.51 26.87
CA PHE A 91 -12.53 6.10 26.51
C PHE A 91 -11.39 5.41 27.24
N GLU A 92 -11.47 5.25 28.57
CA GLU A 92 -10.39 4.58 29.31
C GLU A 92 -10.30 3.08 28.95
N ASN A 93 -11.44 2.45 28.59
CA ASN A 93 -11.47 1.10 28.04
C ASN A 93 -10.75 1.02 26.69
N PHE A 94 -11.02 1.99 25.81
CA PHE A 94 -10.33 2.13 24.54
C PHE A 94 -8.82 2.28 24.75
N GLU A 95 -8.37 3.18 25.61
CA GLU A 95 -6.95 3.39 25.92
C GLU A 95 -6.28 2.08 26.40
N TYR A 96 -6.94 1.34 27.29
CA TYR A 96 -6.44 0.05 27.77
C TYR A 96 -6.21 -0.93 26.62
N PHE A 97 -7.15 -1.05 25.69
CA PHE A 97 -6.99 -1.96 24.54
C PHE A 97 -5.86 -1.56 23.62
N ILE A 98 -5.63 -0.26 23.42
CA ILE A 98 -4.49 0.22 22.63
C ILE A 98 -3.17 -0.10 23.33
N VAL A 99 -3.08 0.14 24.64
CA VAL A 99 -1.87 -0.21 25.42
C VAL A 99 -1.61 -1.72 25.34
N LEU A 100 -2.68 -2.53 25.46
CA LEU A 100 -2.59 -4.00 25.36
C LEU A 100 -2.15 -4.45 23.96
N TYR A 101 -2.74 -3.88 22.90
CA TYR A 101 -2.37 -4.11 21.50
C TYR A 101 -0.89 -3.82 21.27
N ARG A 102 -0.40 -2.64 21.67
CA ARG A 102 1.00 -2.24 21.50
C ARG A 102 1.95 -3.12 22.30
N TYR A 103 1.57 -3.52 23.51
CA TYR A 103 2.38 -4.45 24.31
C TYR A 103 2.51 -5.84 23.67
N LEU A 104 1.43 -6.36 23.07
CA LEU A 104 1.50 -7.62 22.32
C LEU A 104 2.49 -7.54 21.16
N PHE A 105 2.60 -6.38 20.50
CA PHE A 105 3.49 -6.21 19.34
C PHE A 105 4.98 -6.47 19.65
N PHE A 106 5.48 -6.03 20.82
CA PHE A 106 6.90 -6.20 21.20
C PHE A 106 7.13 -7.29 22.26
N THR A 107 6.12 -8.13 22.53
CA THR A 107 6.25 -9.33 23.38
C THR A 107 6.12 -10.60 22.55
N LYS A 108 6.79 -11.68 22.97
CA LYS A 108 6.94 -12.89 22.13
C LYS A 108 6.63 -14.18 22.86
N GLU A 109 6.78 -14.22 24.19
CA GLU A 109 6.53 -15.43 24.98
C GLU A 109 5.13 -15.38 25.59
N TYR A 110 4.40 -16.50 25.56
CA TYR A 110 3.01 -16.56 26.02
C TYR A 110 2.88 -16.20 27.50
N GLU A 111 3.82 -16.64 28.32
CA GLU A 111 3.91 -16.37 29.77
C GLU A 111 4.06 -14.87 30.10
N GLU A 112 4.46 -14.06 29.13
CA GLU A 112 4.62 -12.62 29.32
C GLU A 112 3.30 -11.86 29.26
N TYR A 113 2.32 -12.38 28.54
CA TYR A 113 1.02 -11.73 28.33
C TYR A 113 -0.17 -12.57 28.79
N SER A 114 0.00 -13.86 29.10
CA SER A 114 -1.10 -14.79 29.43
C SER A 114 -2.04 -14.25 30.51
N ILE A 115 -1.48 -13.65 31.57
CA ILE A 115 -2.21 -13.07 32.71
C ILE A 115 -3.23 -12.00 32.30
N LEU A 116 -2.99 -11.30 31.18
CA LEU A 116 -3.87 -10.26 30.64
C LEU A 116 -5.07 -10.85 29.88
N PHE A 117 -5.08 -12.17 29.67
CA PHE A 117 -6.09 -12.91 28.93
C PHE A 117 -6.63 -14.15 29.67
N GLU A 118 -6.18 -14.39 30.90
CA GLU A 118 -6.69 -15.45 31.78
C GLU A 118 -8.15 -15.18 32.18
N ASP A 119 -8.83 -16.23 32.66
CA ASP A 119 -10.21 -16.10 33.12
C ASP A 119 -10.27 -15.09 34.28
N GLY A 120 -11.18 -14.12 34.17
CA GLY A 120 -11.22 -12.98 35.09
C GLY A 120 -10.24 -11.85 34.75
N SER A 121 -9.60 -11.84 33.59
CA SER A 121 -8.88 -10.66 33.08
C SER A 121 -9.83 -9.52 32.72
N TYR A 122 -9.32 -8.28 32.74
CA TYR A 122 -10.05 -7.10 32.35
C TYR A 122 -10.50 -7.17 30.88
N PHE A 123 -9.64 -7.65 29.99
CA PHE A 123 -9.97 -7.83 28.58
C PHE A 123 -11.21 -8.71 28.39
N LEU A 124 -11.23 -9.90 29.01
CA LEU A 124 -12.38 -10.80 28.90
C LEU A 124 -13.63 -10.23 29.57
N ARG A 125 -13.47 -9.49 30.68
CA ARG A 125 -14.60 -8.84 31.35
C ARG A 125 -15.27 -7.80 30.46
N ILE A 126 -14.50 -6.94 29.81
CA ILE A 126 -15.06 -5.93 28.90
C ILE A 126 -15.65 -6.59 27.66
N LEU A 127 -14.99 -7.62 27.10
CA LEU A 127 -15.55 -8.39 26.00
C LEU A 127 -16.92 -8.99 26.36
N GLU A 128 -17.07 -9.55 27.55
CA GLU A 128 -18.36 -10.08 28.02
C GLU A 128 -19.42 -8.99 28.17
N LEU A 129 -19.04 -7.80 28.63
CA LEU A 129 -19.96 -6.65 28.71
C LEU A 129 -20.37 -6.14 27.33
N VAL A 130 -19.46 -6.10 26.36
CA VAL A 130 -19.76 -5.72 24.97
C VAL A 130 -20.75 -6.71 24.34
N LEU A 131 -20.67 -7.98 24.70
CA LEU A 131 -21.58 -9.02 24.21
C LEU A 131 -22.95 -9.02 24.93
N ASP A 132 -23.06 -8.37 26.08
CA ASP A 132 -24.30 -8.20 26.81
C ASP A 132 -24.97 -6.90 26.31
N ASP A 133 -26.04 -7.05 25.51
CA ASP A 133 -26.75 -6.04 24.69
C ASP A 133 -27.18 -4.73 25.43
N GLY A 134 -26.94 -4.64 26.74
CA GLY A 134 -27.15 -3.45 27.58
C GLY A 134 -25.96 -2.49 27.69
N PHE A 135 -24.83 -2.75 27.04
CA PHE A 135 -23.65 -1.87 27.08
C PHE A 135 -23.72 -0.83 25.94
N GLU A 136 -24.24 0.38 26.21
CA GLU A 136 -24.46 1.45 25.21
C GLU A 136 -23.21 1.78 24.38
N GLU A 137 -22.02 1.60 24.98
CA GLU A 137 -20.71 1.91 24.40
C GLU A 137 -20.09 0.73 23.63
N ALA A 138 -20.78 -0.41 23.53
CA ALA A 138 -20.26 -1.64 22.92
C ALA A 138 -19.80 -1.44 21.47
N LYS A 139 -20.51 -0.58 20.74
CA LYS A 139 -20.22 -0.26 19.34
C LYS A 139 -18.90 0.48 19.16
N LEU A 140 -18.52 1.32 20.14
CA LEU A 140 -17.28 2.09 20.13
C LEU A 140 -16.06 1.23 20.50
N LEU A 141 -16.25 0.22 21.35
CA LEU A 141 -15.17 -0.66 21.81
C LEU A 141 -14.91 -1.87 20.90
N ALA A 142 -15.92 -2.34 20.18
CA ALA A 142 -15.82 -3.54 19.35
C ALA A 142 -14.62 -3.49 18.38
N PRO A 143 -14.37 -2.39 17.63
CA PRO A 143 -13.18 -2.28 16.80
C PRO A 143 -11.88 -2.51 17.61
N SER A 144 -11.70 -1.84 18.75
CA SER A 144 -10.46 -1.95 19.55
C SER A 144 -10.24 -3.33 20.14
N ILE A 145 -11.32 -4.07 20.41
CA ILE A 145 -11.22 -5.47 20.82
C ILE A 145 -10.74 -6.33 19.63
N LEU A 146 -11.21 -6.05 18.41
CA LEU A 146 -10.78 -6.77 17.20
C LEU A 146 -9.28 -6.56 16.91
N THR A 147 -8.69 -5.38 17.17
CA THR A 147 -7.23 -5.20 17.00
C THR A 147 -6.43 -6.05 17.98
N VAL A 148 -6.88 -6.14 19.23
CA VAL A 148 -6.24 -6.99 20.24
C VAL A 148 -6.32 -8.46 19.80
N PHE A 149 -7.47 -8.91 19.27
CA PHE A 149 -7.58 -10.25 18.69
C PHE A 149 -6.62 -10.45 17.52
N TYR A 150 -6.50 -9.47 16.62
CA TYR A 150 -5.60 -9.54 15.47
C TYR A 150 -4.16 -9.80 15.91
N GLN A 151 -3.66 -8.99 16.87
CA GLN A 151 -2.31 -9.20 17.39
C GLN A 151 -2.17 -10.49 18.18
N LEU A 152 -3.18 -10.87 18.95
CA LEU A 152 -3.15 -12.12 19.72
C LEU A 152 -3.03 -13.34 18.79
N PHE A 153 -3.76 -13.37 17.67
CA PHE A 153 -3.69 -14.48 16.72
C PHE A 153 -2.39 -14.51 15.90
N ASN A 154 -1.74 -13.36 15.70
CA ASN A 154 -0.40 -13.27 15.11
C ASN A 154 0.72 -13.77 16.04
N GLN A 155 0.45 -13.99 17.33
CA GLN A 155 1.44 -14.56 18.24
C GLN A 155 1.68 -16.04 17.92
N ASN A 156 2.90 -16.35 17.50
CA ASN A 156 3.35 -17.74 17.32
C ASN A 156 3.40 -18.53 18.63
N SER A 157 3.54 -17.84 19.78
CA SER A 157 3.61 -18.46 21.10
C SER A 157 2.24 -18.79 21.69
N LEU A 158 1.12 -18.31 21.12
CA LEU A 158 -0.22 -18.59 21.62
C LEU A 158 -0.53 -20.10 21.53
N PRO A 159 -0.75 -20.79 22.67
CA PRO A 159 -1.06 -22.22 22.68
C PRO A 159 -2.33 -22.56 21.89
N GLU A 160 -2.37 -23.73 21.26
CA GLU A 160 -3.47 -24.11 20.36
C GLU A 160 -4.84 -24.21 21.07
N ASP A 161 -4.86 -24.73 22.29
CA ASP A 161 -6.07 -24.79 23.12
C ASP A 161 -6.61 -23.38 23.43
N ARG A 162 -5.71 -22.43 23.68
CA ARG A 162 -6.05 -21.01 23.88
C ARG A 162 -6.46 -20.35 22.58
N ARG A 163 -5.82 -20.67 21.45
CA ARG A 163 -6.22 -20.21 20.11
C ARG A 163 -7.66 -20.63 19.80
N ILE A 164 -8.02 -21.89 20.05
CA ILE A 164 -9.40 -22.39 19.89
C ILE A 164 -10.38 -21.65 20.82
N TYR A 165 -9.98 -21.40 22.07
CA TYR A 165 -10.80 -20.64 23.02
C TYR A 165 -11.08 -19.20 22.52
N PHE A 166 -10.03 -18.46 22.14
CA PHE A 166 -10.18 -17.10 21.64
C PHE A 166 -10.92 -17.04 20.31
N LYS A 167 -10.77 -18.06 19.44
CA LYS A 167 -11.57 -18.18 18.21
C LYS A 167 -13.07 -18.16 18.50
N ARG A 168 -13.54 -18.91 19.49
CA ARG A 168 -14.97 -18.93 19.89
C ARG A 168 -15.45 -17.59 20.47
N LYS A 169 -14.59 -16.93 21.25
CA LYS A 169 -14.88 -15.61 21.83
C LYS A 169 -14.97 -14.53 20.75
N TYR A 170 -14.05 -14.58 19.80
CA TYR A 170 -14.06 -13.74 18.60
C TYR A 170 -15.30 -13.99 17.72
N GLU A 171 -15.66 -15.25 17.45
CA GLU A 171 -16.88 -15.59 16.69
C GLU A 171 -18.14 -15.00 17.34
N SER A 172 -18.21 -14.99 18.68
CA SER A 172 -19.30 -14.35 19.42
C SER A 172 -19.33 -12.84 19.21
N LEU A 173 -18.17 -12.17 19.22
CA LEU A 173 -18.04 -10.73 18.96
C LEU A 173 -18.44 -10.38 17.52
N ILE A 174 -18.01 -11.18 16.55
CA ILE A 174 -18.38 -10.99 15.15
C ILE A 174 -19.88 -11.12 14.95
N ARG A 175 -20.51 -12.15 15.53
CA ARG A 175 -21.97 -12.30 15.48
C ARG A 175 -22.66 -11.06 16.07
N PHE A 176 -22.22 -10.59 17.24
CA PHE A 176 -22.76 -9.37 17.86
C PHE A 176 -22.64 -8.15 16.94
N ILE A 177 -21.49 -7.94 16.30
CA ILE A 177 -21.25 -6.81 15.39
C ILE A 177 -22.22 -6.87 14.20
N PHE A 178 -22.36 -8.03 13.57
CA PHE A 178 -23.22 -8.20 12.40
C PHE A 178 -24.72 -8.16 12.74
N GLU A 179 -25.14 -8.67 13.91
CA GLU A 179 -26.50 -8.51 14.43
C GLU A 179 -26.86 -7.03 14.67
N ASN A 180 -25.87 -6.19 14.94
CA ASN A 180 -26.01 -4.75 15.18
C ASN A 180 -25.75 -3.86 13.94
N ASN A 181 -25.91 -4.41 12.73
CA ASN A 181 -25.67 -3.73 11.45
C ASN A 181 -24.23 -3.24 11.24
N GLY A 182 -23.23 -4.06 11.58
CA GLY A 182 -21.81 -3.98 11.20
C GLY A 182 -21.25 -2.60 10.81
N PHE A 183 -20.37 -2.04 11.64
CA PHE A 183 -19.73 -0.73 11.40
C PHE A 183 -18.52 -0.84 10.46
N GLU A 184 -18.19 0.23 9.72
CA GLU A 184 -17.07 0.25 8.75
C GLU A 184 -15.74 -0.22 9.36
N ASP A 185 -15.33 0.33 10.51
CA ASP A 185 -14.07 -0.04 11.17
C ASP A 185 -14.04 -1.51 11.60
N ALA A 186 -15.21 -2.03 12.02
CA ALA A 186 -15.35 -3.42 12.41
C ALA A 186 -15.27 -4.35 11.19
N ILE A 187 -15.82 -3.94 10.04
CA ILE A 187 -15.70 -4.65 8.76
C ILE A 187 -14.25 -4.65 8.28
N TYR A 188 -13.54 -3.51 8.39
CA TYR A 188 -12.12 -3.45 8.08
C TYR A 188 -11.29 -4.40 8.96
N ALA A 189 -11.49 -4.35 10.28
CA ALA A 189 -10.82 -5.25 11.21
C ALA A 189 -11.16 -6.73 10.93
N TYR A 190 -12.41 -7.02 10.54
CA TYR A 190 -12.83 -8.35 10.11
C TYR A 190 -12.02 -8.86 8.91
N PHE A 191 -11.81 -8.04 7.87
CA PHE A 191 -10.99 -8.45 6.72
C PHE A 191 -9.54 -8.77 7.11
N ARG A 192 -8.93 -7.95 7.99
CA ARG A 192 -7.57 -8.17 8.52
C ARG A 192 -7.47 -9.46 9.32
N LEU A 193 -8.50 -9.77 10.11
CA LEU A 193 -8.55 -10.97 10.93
C LEU A 193 -8.79 -12.24 10.11
N ASP A 194 -9.58 -12.17 9.05
CA ASP A 194 -9.82 -13.29 8.14
C ASP A 194 -8.54 -13.75 7.41
N GLU A 195 -7.57 -12.85 7.20
CA GLU A 195 -6.23 -13.19 6.69
C GLU A 195 -5.45 -14.12 7.65
N VAL A 196 -5.71 -14.02 8.97
CA VAL A 196 -4.97 -14.74 10.03
C VAL A 196 -5.75 -15.94 10.56
N VAL A 197 -7.09 -15.82 10.61
CA VAL A 197 -7.98 -16.85 11.13
C VAL A 197 -9.16 -17.00 10.18
N SER A 198 -9.19 -18.09 9.41
CA SER A 198 -10.28 -18.38 8.47
C SER A 198 -11.61 -18.52 9.20
N LEU A 199 -12.43 -17.48 9.12
CA LEU A 199 -13.63 -17.28 9.93
C LEU A 199 -14.81 -16.74 9.14
N PHE A 200 -14.63 -16.56 7.83
CA PHE A 200 -15.69 -16.17 6.93
C PHE A 200 -16.95 -17.03 7.11
N GLN A 201 -18.08 -16.36 7.33
CA GLN A 201 -19.42 -16.94 7.30
C GLN A 201 -20.24 -16.21 6.24
N PHE A 202 -21.03 -16.99 5.49
CA PHE A 202 -21.77 -16.45 4.35
C PHE A 202 -22.84 -15.43 4.77
N GLU A 203 -23.43 -15.57 5.96
CA GLU A 203 -24.37 -14.58 6.52
C GLU A 203 -23.78 -13.17 6.64
N HIS A 204 -22.48 -13.04 6.92
CA HIS A 204 -21.81 -11.74 7.04
C HIS A 204 -21.72 -11.02 5.69
N LEU A 205 -21.59 -11.78 4.60
CA LEU A 205 -21.38 -11.26 3.25
C LEU A 205 -22.48 -10.27 2.84
N LYS A 206 -23.73 -10.56 3.20
CA LYS A 206 -24.86 -9.67 2.88
C LYS A 206 -24.70 -8.28 3.50
N ILE A 207 -24.26 -8.20 4.76
CA ILE A 207 -24.08 -6.93 5.46
C ILE A 207 -22.88 -6.18 4.89
N ILE A 208 -21.78 -6.90 4.63
CA ILE A 208 -20.58 -6.34 3.99
C ILE A 208 -20.92 -5.76 2.61
N ASN A 209 -21.62 -6.52 1.76
CA ASN A 209 -22.00 -6.08 0.42
C ASN A 209 -22.96 -4.89 0.46
N ASN A 210 -23.93 -4.89 1.37
CA ASN A 210 -24.83 -3.75 1.58
C ASN A 210 -24.10 -2.47 2.01
N TYR A 211 -23.00 -2.59 2.74
CA TYR A 211 -22.16 -1.45 3.08
C TYR A 211 -21.43 -0.91 1.84
N TYR A 212 -20.66 -1.75 1.15
CA TYR A 212 -19.81 -1.31 0.04
C TYR A 212 -20.58 -0.92 -1.23
N ILE A 213 -21.76 -1.47 -1.48
CA ILE A 213 -22.62 -1.01 -2.59
C ILE A 213 -23.08 0.44 -2.37
N ASN A 214 -23.15 0.92 -1.14
CA ASN A 214 -23.52 2.31 -0.84
C ASN A 214 -22.31 3.21 -0.63
N ASN A 215 -21.11 2.63 -0.48
CA ASN A 215 -19.86 3.35 -0.20
C ASN A 215 -18.72 2.84 -1.11
N PRO A 216 -18.84 2.96 -2.44
CA PRO A 216 -17.79 2.50 -3.36
C PRO A 216 -16.49 3.31 -3.25
N GLN A 217 -16.55 4.50 -2.63
CA GLN A 217 -15.42 5.37 -2.33
C GLN A 217 -14.85 5.18 -0.92
N SER A 218 -15.31 4.16 -0.18
CA SER A 218 -14.77 3.87 1.15
C SER A 218 -13.25 3.67 1.06
N ASP A 219 -12.57 4.25 2.04
CA ASP A 219 -11.14 4.17 2.23
C ASP A 219 -10.61 2.74 2.40
N TYR A 220 -11.51 1.78 2.63
CA TYR A 220 -11.25 0.36 2.81
C TYR A 220 -11.73 -0.52 1.65
N VAL A 221 -12.21 0.07 0.54
CA VAL A 221 -12.73 -0.68 -0.60
C VAL A 221 -11.69 -1.65 -1.19
N GLY A 222 -10.40 -1.27 -1.20
CA GLY A 222 -9.33 -2.17 -1.63
C GLY A 222 -9.21 -3.43 -0.76
N LYS A 223 -9.51 -3.34 0.55
CA LYS A 223 -9.56 -4.51 1.44
C LYS A 223 -10.78 -5.39 1.17
N TYR A 224 -11.91 -4.79 0.79
CA TYR A 224 -13.07 -5.54 0.31
C TYR A 224 -12.75 -6.32 -0.97
N LEU A 225 -12.13 -5.68 -1.97
CA LEU A 225 -11.75 -6.36 -3.22
C LEU A 225 -10.73 -7.49 -2.98
N ASP A 226 -9.74 -7.27 -2.10
CA ASP A 226 -8.82 -8.34 -1.68
C ASP A 226 -9.55 -9.51 -1.02
N PHE A 227 -10.48 -9.23 -0.10
CA PHE A 227 -11.31 -10.25 0.53
C PHE A 227 -12.14 -11.04 -0.51
N VAL A 228 -12.78 -10.35 -1.46
CA VAL A 228 -13.51 -10.98 -2.57
C VAL A 228 -12.58 -11.84 -3.42
N SER A 229 -11.36 -11.38 -3.69
CA SER A 229 -10.36 -12.14 -4.45
C SER A 229 -9.93 -13.42 -3.73
N ARG A 230 -9.66 -13.36 -2.42
CA ARG A 230 -9.26 -14.52 -1.61
C ARG A 230 -10.36 -15.57 -1.50
N HIS A 231 -11.62 -15.15 -1.43
CA HIS A 231 -12.79 -16.03 -1.34
C HIS A 231 -13.56 -16.16 -2.66
N PHE A 232 -12.91 -15.85 -3.79
CA PHE A 232 -13.55 -15.63 -5.09
C PHE A 232 -14.62 -16.67 -5.44
N ASN A 233 -14.26 -17.94 -5.42
CA ASN A 233 -15.15 -19.05 -5.83
C ASN A 233 -16.42 -19.17 -4.98
N VAL A 234 -16.44 -18.59 -3.78
CA VAL A 234 -17.56 -18.69 -2.82
C VAL A 234 -18.38 -17.40 -2.82
N VAL A 235 -17.75 -16.23 -2.93
CA VAL A 235 -18.41 -14.94 -2.67
C VAL A 235 -18.73 -14.13 -3.92
N ILE A 236 -18.02 -14.35 -5.04
CA ILE A 236 -18.09 -13.45 -6.20
C ILE A 236 -19.52 -13.30 -6.74
N LYS A 237 -20.31 -14.38 -6.75
CA LYS A 237 -21.68 -14.37 -7.27
C LYS A 237 -22.58 -13.38 -6.53
N ASP A 238 -22.42 -13.28 -5.21
CA ASP A 238 -23.22 -12.40 -4.35
C ASP A 238 -22.61 -11.00 -4.22
N SER A 239 -21.34 -10.84 -4.60
CA SER A 239 -20.56 -9.60 -4.54
C SER A 239 -20.44 -8.89 -5.88
N ILE A 240 -20.78 -9.53 -7.01
CA ILE A 240 -20.47 -9.01 -8.35
C ILE A 240 -21.06 -7.62 -8.60
N ASP A 241 -22.29 -7.35 -8.15
CA ASP A 241 -22.94 -6.04 -8.33
C ASP A 241 -22.20 -4.94 -7.55
N VAL A 242 -21.63 -5.29 -6.38
CA VAL A 242 -20.78 -4.39 -5.60
C VAL A 242 -19.47 -4.12 -6.32
N VAL A 243 -18.83 -5.16 -6.85
CA VAL A 243 -17.57 -5.04 -7.60
C VAL A 243 -17.77 -4.19 -8.86
N ARG A 244 -18.87 -4.39 -9.60
CA ARG A 244 -19.23 -3.55 -10.76
C ARG A 244 -19.42 -2.10 -10.36
N LYS A 245 -20.16 -1.84 -9.28
CA LYS A 245 -20.35 -0.47 -8.81
C LYS A 245 -19.04 0.20 -8.39
N ILE A 246 -18.14 -0.53 -7.74
CA ILE A 246 -16.80 -0.03 -7.41
C ILE A 246 -16.02 0.30 -8.69
N ALA A 247 -16.03 -0.57 -9.70
CA ALA A 247 -15.36 -0.32 -10.98
C ALA A 247 -15.93 0.89 -11.75
N GLU A 248 -17.21 1.23 -11.54
CA GLU A 248 -17.88 2.34 -12.22
C GLU A 248 -17.75 3.67 -11.49
N GLU A 249 -17.80 3.66 -10.16
CA GLU A 249 -17.94 4.86 -9.36
C GLU A 249 -16.68 5.27 -8.61
N ASN A 250 -15.65 4.42 -8.50
CA ASN A 250 -14.43 4.74 -7.73
C ASN A 250 -13.47 5.69 -8.46
N ASP A 251 -12.81 6.58 -7.72
CA ASP A 251 -11.91 7.61 -8.27
C ASP A 251 -10.44 7.18 -8.38
N SER A 252 -10.07 6.01 -7.86
CA SER A 252 -8.71 5.45 -7.96
C SER A 252 -8.61 4.51 -9.15
N ASP A 253 -7.63 4.76 -10.02
CA ASP A 253 -7.36 3.92 -11.18
C ASP A 253 -6.92 2.52 -10.73
N ILE A 254 -6.19 2.43 -9.64
CA ILE A 254 -5.73 1.17 -9.04
C ILE A 254 -6.91 0.33 -8.57
N ILE A 255 -7.84 0.92 -7.82
CA ILE A 255 -9.02 0.22 -7.28
C ILE A 255 -9.94 -0.22 -8.42
N CYS A 256 -10.19 0.66 -9.40
CA CYS A 256 -10.98 0.33 -10.59
C CYS A 256 -10.38 -0.86 -11.35
N ASN A 257 -9.06 -0.86 -11.57
CA ASN A 257 -8.37 -1.98 -12.22
C ASN A 257 -8.57 -3.31 -11.47
N GLN A 258 -8.42 -3.30 -10.14
CA GLN A 258 -8.62 -4.48 -9.30
C GLN A 258 -10.05 -5.02 -9.42
N ALA A 259 -11.05 -4.14 -9.38
CA ALA A 259 -12.46 -4.52 -9.54
C ALA A 259 -12.73 -5.11 -10.93
N ILE A 260 -12.20 -4.49 -12.00
CA ILE A 260 -12.36 -4.99 -13.38
C ILE A 260 -11.75 -6.38 -13.55
N LYS A 261 -10.56 -6.64 -12.98
CA LYS A 261 -9.95 -7.99 -13.03
C LYS A 261 -10.84 -9.05 -12.37
N LEU A 262 -11.51 -8.71 -11.27
CA LEU A 262 -12.45 -9.63 -10.61
C LEU A 262 -13.70 -9.90 -11.46
N ILE A 263 -14.22 -8.89 -12.14
CA ILE A 263 -15.36 -9.03 -13.06
C ILE A 263 -14.97 -9.95 -14.23
N GLU A 264 -13.85 -9.65 -14.90
CA GLU A 264 -13.35 -10.45 -16.01
C GLU A 264 -13.13 -11.91 -15.63
N LYS A 265 -12.60 -12.17 -14.44
CA LYS A 265 -12.43 -13.54 -13.93
C LYS A 265 -13.77 -14.28 -13.73
N TYR A 266 -14.87 -13.56 -13.51
CA TYR A 266 -16.18 -14.13 -13.21
C TYR A 266 -16.98 -14.44 -14.48
N ASP A 267 -17.13 -13.48 -15.38
CA ASP A 267 -17.99 -13.60 -16.57
C ASP A 267 -17.27 -13.35 -17.90
N ASN A 268 -15.97 -13.02 -17.88
CA ASN A 268 -15.17 -12.57 -19.03
C ASN A 268 -15.81 -11.40 -19.79
N ASP A 269 -16.67 -10.62 -19.13
CA ASP A 269 -17.56 -9.72 -19.84
C ASP A 269 -17.80 -8.39 -19.10
N TYR A 270 -16.72 -7.65 -18.88
CA TYR A 270 -16.82 -6.29 -18.33
C TYR A 270 -17.49 -5.30 -19.30
N LEU A 271 -17.35 -5.50 -20.62
CA LEU A 271 -17.82 -4.54 -21.63
C LEU A 271 -19.23 -4.82 -22.20
N ASN A 272 -19.77 -6.06 -22.15
CA ASN A 272 -21.05 -6.39 -22.83
C ASN A 272 -22.30 -6.38 -21.93
N GLU A 273 -22.49 -5.37 -21.07
CA GLU A 273 -23.83 -5.17 -20.48
C GLU A 273 -24.92 -4.73 -21.50
N GLN A 274 -24.58 -4.58 -22.78
CA GLN A 274 -25.51 -4.58 -23.92
C GLN A 274 -24.72 -4.94 -25.18
N SER A 275 -25.24 -5.88 -25.99
CA SER A 275 -24.63 -6.35 -27.25
C SER A 275 -23.90 -5.25 -28.02
N ASP A 276 -22.67 -5.50 -28.46
CA ASP A 276 -21.77 -4.60 -29.21
C ASP A 276 -22.46 -3.73 -30.28
N SER A 277 -23.60 -4.18 -30.84
CA SER A 277 -24.38 -3.41 -31.79
C SER A 277 -25.11 -2.20 -31.21
N GLU A 278 -25.51 -2.19 -29.93
CA GLU A 278 -26.15 -1.05 -29.25
C GLU A 278 -25.14 -0.15 -28.51
N PHE A 279 -23.97 -0.69 -28.15
CA PHE A 279 -22.98 -0.01 -27.30
C PHE A 279 -22.60 1.37 -27.84
N ILE A 280 -22.30 1.51 -29.13
CA ILE A 280 -21.87 2.79 -29.73
C ILE A 280 -23.03 3.52 -30.46
N GLN A 281 -24.31 3.16 -30.28
CA GLN A 281 -25.41 3.84 -30.98
C GLN A 281 -25.91 5.12 -30.30
N SER A 282 -25.35 5.48 -29.13
CA SER A 282 -25.78 6.68 -28.43
C SER A 282 -25.51 7.96 -29.23
N SER A 283 -26.52 8.81 -29.34
CA SER A 283 -26.43 10.17 -29.87
C SER A 283 -26.05 11.21 -28.80
N GLU A 284 -25.89 10.80 -27.54
CA GLU A 284 -25.56 11.68 -26.43
C GLU A 284 -24.06 11.65 -26.13
N ALA A 285 -23.39 12.80 -26.31
CA ALA A 285 -21.95 12.93 -26.11
C ALA A 285 -21.48 12.50 -24.71
N ASN A 286 -22.27 12.77 -23.66
CA ASN A 286 -21.94 12.37 -22.29
C ASN A 286 -21.98 10.84 -22.09
N GLN A 287 -22.88 10.12 -22.78
CA GLN A 287 -22.93 8.67 -22.70
C GLN A 287 -21.73 8.04 -23.43
N LEU A 288 -21.40 8.56 -24.62
CA LEU A 288 -20.19 8.19 -25.35
C LEU A 288 -18.92 8.41 -24.51
N LEU A 289 -18.83 9.52 -23.80
CA LEU A 289 -17.69 9.79 -22.91
C LEU A 289 -17.61 8.80 -21.73
N LYS A 290 -18.74 8.39 -21.15
CA LYS A 290 -18.78 7.34 -20.10
C LYS A 290 -18.34 5.99 -20.65
N GLN A 291 -18.77 5.63 -21.85
CA GLN A 291 -18.33 4.40 -22.52
C GLN A 291 -16.82 4.41 -22.80
N ALA A 292 -16.30 5.54 -23.28
CA ALA A 292 -14.86 5.71 -23.48
C ALA A 292 -14.08 5.50 -22.19
N ASP A 293 -14.57 6.05 -21.07
CA ASP A 293 -13.93 5.88 -19.77
C ASP A 293 -13.88 4.41 -19.32
N LYS A 294 -15.00 3.68 -19.46
CA LYS A 294 -15.05 2.24 -19.20
C LYS A 294 -14.04 1.47 -20.05
N ILE A 295 -13.95 1.78 -21.35
CA ILE A 295 -12.98 1.13 -22.23
C ILE A 295 -11.53 1.47 -21.85
N ILE A 296 -11.25 2.72 -21.45
CA ILE A 296 -9.92 3.14 -21.00
C ILE A 296 -9.49 2.34 -19.75
N TYR A 297 -10.37 2.20 -18.77
CA TYR A 297 -10.09 1.38 -17.59
C TYR A 297 -9.95 -0.10 -17.93
N TYR A 298 -10.77 -0.62 -18.84
CA TYR A 298 -10.64 -1.99 -19.32
C TYR A 298 -9.26 -2.26 -19.95
N ILE A 299 -8.83 -1.39 -20.86
CA ILE A 299 -7.50 -1.44 -21.47
C ILE A 299 -6.41 -1.39 -20.39
N ARG A 300 -6.51 -0.46 -19.44
CA ARG A 300 -5.55 -0.33 -18.34
C ARG A 300 -5.45 -1.64 -17.56
N SER A 301 -6.59 -2.20 -17.16
CA SER A 301 -6.68 -3.45 -16.40
C SER A 301 -6.07 -4.64 -17.15
N LYS A 302 -6.30 -4.75 -18.47
CA LYS A 302 -5.72 -5.80 -19.33
C LYS A 302 -4.21 -5.68 -19.51
N LEU A 303 -3.66 -4.48 -19.43
CA LEU A 303 -2.22 -4.24 -19.53
C LEU A 303 -1.51 -4.37 -18.17
N THR A 304 -2.22 -4.25 -17.06
CA THR A 304 -1.68 -4.49 -15.72
C THR A 304 -1.44 -5.98 -15.50
N VAL A 305 -0.24 -6.35 -15.06
CA VAL A 305 0.20 -7.72 -14.79
C VAL A 305 -0.03 -8.04 -13.31
N ASP A 306 -0.71 -9.15 -13.02
CA ASP A 306 -0.84 -9.66 -11.65
C ASP A 306 0.21 -10.73 -11.30
N ALA A 307 0.20 -11.19 -10.04
CA ALA A 307 1.18 -12.13 -9.53
C ALA A 307 1.15 -13.52 -10.21
N ASN A 308 0.02 -13.93 -10.80
CA ASN A 308 -0.05 -15.19 -11.55
C ASN A 308 0.55 -15.00 -12.94
N GLU A 309 0.16 -13.93 -13.63
CA GLU A 309 0.70 -13.57 -14.94
C GLU A 309 2.23 -13.35 -14.89
N LEU A 310 2.73 -12.69 -13.84
CA LEU A 310 4.16 -12.51 -13.58
C LEU A 310 4.92 -13.84 -13.59
N LYS A 311 4.38 -14.85 -12.89
CA LYS A 311 4.98 -16.20 -12.79
C LYS A 311 4.95 -16.95 -14.13
N GLU A 312 3.91 -16.76 -14.93
CA GLU A 312 3.80 -17.38 -16.25
C GLU A 312 4.79 -16.82 -17.27
N ILE A 313 5.07 -15.51 -17.21
CA ILE A 313 6.01 -14.83 -18.11
C ILE A 313 7.47 -15.25 -17.82
N GLY A 314 7.85 -15.32 -16.55
CA GLY A 314 9.17 -15.79 -16.13
C GLY A 314 10.19 -14.67 -15.90
N SER A 315 11.27 -14.63 -16.69
CA SER A 315 12.43 -13.77 -16.40
C SER A 315 12.23 -12.33 -16.87
N PHE A 316 12.50 -11.38 -15.98
CA PHE A 316 12.50 -9.95 -16.28
C PHE A 316 13.84 -9.35 -15.87
N GLY A 317 14.31 -8.38 -16.64
CA GLY A 317 15.52 -7.65 -16.30
C GLY A 317 15.63 -6.33 -17.00
N HIS A 318 16.80 -5.72 -16.88
CA HIS A 318 17.11 -4.49 -17.59
C HIS A 318 18.58 -4.42 -17.96
N TYR A 319 18.87 -3.67 -19.01
CA TYR A 319 20.22 -3.38 -19.45
C TYR A 319 20.79 -2.19 -18.66
N THR A 320 22.11 -2.19 -18.46
CA THR A 320 22.81 -1.13 -17.75
C THR A 320 24.30 -1.09 -18.13
N LYS A 321 25.00 -0.05 -17.69
CA LYS A 321 26.46 0.04 -17.83
C LYS A 321 27.17 -0.74 -16.73
N ILE A 322 28.38 -1.24 -16.99
CA ILE A 322 29.21 -1.88 -15.96
C ILE A 322 29.55 -0.91 -14.82
N ASP A 323 29.81 0.37 -15.12
CA ASP A 323 30.06 1.37 -14.08
C ASP A 323 28.84 1.56 -13.16
N THR A 324 27.64 1.55 -13.73
CA THR A 324 26.39 1.59 -12.95
C THR A 324 26.29 0.34 -12.09
N LEU A 325 26.42 -0.84 -12.69
CA LEU A 325 26.40 -2.13 -11.99
C LEU A 325 27.34 -2.15 -10.78
N THR A 326 28.59 -1.76 -10.99
CA THR A 326 29.63 -1.81 -9.95
C THR A 326 29.41 -0.75 -8.86
N ASN A 327 28.92 0.45 -9.20
CA ASN A 327 28.60 1.47 -8.20
C ASN A 327 27.37 1.12 -7.35
N PHE A 328 26.38 0.40 -7.88
CA PHE A 328 25.15 0.08 -7.14
C PHE A 328 25.18 -1.29 -6.44
N LEU A 329 25.78 -2.33 -7.02
CA LEU A 329 25.88 -3.65 -6.38
C LEU A 329 27.10 -3.82 -5.48
N ILE A 330 28.25 -3.21 -5.81
CA ILE A 330 29.51 -3.45 -5.09
C ILE A 330 29.76 -2.35 -4.03
N LYS A 331 29.34 -1.11 -4.27
CA LYS A 331 29.53 0.02 -3.33
C LYS A 331 28.27 0.35 -2.51
N ALA A 332 27.53 -0.65 -2.03
CA ALA A 332 26.41 -0.44 -1.12
C ALA A 332 26.83 0.26 0.21
N ASP A 333 28.13 0.41 0.48
CA ASP A 333 28.68 1.20 1.58
C ASP A 333 28.67 2.72 1.30
N TRP A 334 27.49 3.34 1.16
CA TRP A 334 27.37 4.80 1.31
C TRP A 334 27.06 5.14 2.75
N LYS A 335 28.07 5.66 3.47
CA LYS A 335 27.88 6.39 4.72
C LYS A 335 27.35 7.78 4.39
N ASN A 336 26.13 8.10 4.80
CA ASN A 336 25.69 9.49 4.88
C ASN A 336 26.48 10.17 6.01
N GLU A 337 27.01 11.38 5.77
CA GLU A 337 27.85 12.13 6.74
C GLU A 337 27.17 12.36 8.11
N ASN A 338 25.87 12.12 8.23
CA ASN A 338 25.08 12.31 9.46
C ASN A 338 24.39 11.05 10.04
N ASN A 339 24.43 9.89 9.37
CA ASN A 339 23.84 8.64 9.88
C ASN A 339 24.79 7.47 9.63
N SER A 340 25.14 6.74 10.70
CA SER A 340 26.09 5.63 10.70
C SER A 340 25.56 4.33 10.05
N GLU A 341 24.34 4.33 9.51
CA GLU A 341 23.71 3.17 8.90
C GLU A 341 23.85 3.21 7.37
N THR A 342 24.50 2.18 6.82
CA THR A 342 24.58 1.91 5.38
C THR A 342 23.20 1.56 4.84
N GLN A 343 22.69 2.30 3.85
CA GLN A 343 21.41 1.98 3.23
C GLN A 343 21.59 1.07 2.01
N PRO A 344 20.76 0.03 1.87
CA PRO A 344 20.79 -0.84 0.70
C PRO A 344 20.31 -0.10 -0.56
N PRO A 345 20.69 -0.56 -1.77
CA PRO A 345 20.19 0.03 -3.01
C PRO A 345 18.68 -0.26 -3.18
N PHE A 346 17.91 0.77 -3.50
CA PHE A 346 16.47 0.69 -3.76
C PHE A 346 16.13 0.97 -5.24
N LEU A 347 15.00 0.43 -5.72
CA LEU A 347 14.60 0.62 -7.13
C LEU A 347 14.22 2.06 -7.38
N ARG A 348 14.91 2.70 -8.34
CA ARG A 348 14.62 4.07 -8.76
C ARG A 348 13.53 4.08 -9.83
N LEU A 349 12.47 4.86 -9.63
CA LEU A 349 11.51 5.21 -10.67
C LEU A 349 11.75 6.65 -11.13
N THR A 350 11.92 6.85 -12.43
CA THR A 350 12.19 8.17 -13.03
C THR A 350 10.88 8.79 -13.55
N ASN A 351 10.76 10.12 -13.45
CA ASN A 351 9.58 10.81 -13.95
C ASN A 351 9.35 10.52 -15.44
N LEU A 352 8.10 10.21 -15.81
CA LEU A 352 7.69 9.83 -17.15
C LEU A 352 8.17 10.82 -18.24
N LYS A 353 8.21 12.12 -17.94
CA LYS A 353 8.61 13.16 -18.90
C LYS A 353 10.13 13.27 -19.11
N GLN A 354 10.92 12.48 -18.37
CA GLN A 354 12.39 12.46 -18.49
C GLN A 354 12.92 11.21 -19.20
N LEU A 355 12.02 10.40 -19.77
CA LEU A 355 12.39 9.27 -20.61
C LEU A 355 12.87 9.74 -21.98
N ASN A 356 13.66 8.90 -22.63
CA ASN A 356 14.35 9.26 -23.88
C ASN A 356 13.47 9.08 -25.14
N ASP A 357 12.33 8.40 -25.05
CA ASP A 357 11.47 8.16 -26.21
C ASP A 357 10.61 9.40 -26.51
N PRO A 358 10.78 10.05 -27.68
CA PRO A 358 9.99 11.20 -28.06
C PRO A 358 8.53 10.86 -28.38
N MET A 359 8.15 9.61 -28.62
CA MET A 359 6.75 9.22 -28.84
C MET A 359 6.04 8.79 -27.55
N GLU A 360 6.77 8.74 -26.44
CA GLU A 360 6.26 8.35 -25.13
C GLU A 360 5.06 9.22 -24.71
N GLY A 361 3.93 8.57 -24.39
CA GLY A 361 2.68 9.24 -24.05
C GLY A 361 1.98 9.94 -25.22
N ARG A 362 2.43 9.78 -26.46
CA ARG A 362 1.80 10.33 -27.68
C ARG A 362 1.18 9.28 -28.60
N VAL A 363 1.72 8.07 -28.62
CA VAL A 363 1.36 7.03 -29.60
C VAL A 363 -0.15 6.78 -29.73
N ILE A 364 -0.86 6.66 -28.61
CA ILE A 364 -2.30 6.39 -28.63
C ILE A 364 -3.11 7.55 -29.27
N TYR A 365 -2.66 8.79 -29.08
CA TYR A 365 -3.35 9.95 -29.66
C TYR A 365 -3.21 9.95 -31.19
N ASP A 366 -2.00 9.66 -31.67
CA ASP A 366 -1.74 9.54 -33.11
C ASP A 366 -2.56 8.39 -33.72
N TYR A 367 -2.63 7.23 -33.03
CA TYR A 367 -3.42 6.08 -33.47
C TYR A 367 -4.92 6.39 -33.63
N LEU A 368 -5.47 7.16 -32.69
CA LEU A 368 -6.87 7.60 -32.69
C LEU A 368 -7.13 8.79 -33.62
N GLY A 369 -6.09 9.39 -34.23
CA GLY A 369 -6.24 10.55 -35.12
C GLY A 369 -6.52 11.86 -34.38
N ILE A 370 -6.00 12.00 -33.16
CA ILE A 370 -6.06 13.22 -32.34
C ILE A 370 -4.83 14.08 -32.66
N ASP A 371 -5.03 15.27 -33.20
CA ASP A 371 -3.94 16.20 -33.52
C ASP A 371 -3.28 16.76 -32.23
N ASN A 372 -1.97 16.99 -32.29
CA ASN A 372 -1.18 17.61 -31.23
C ASN A 372 -1.67 19.02 -30.86
N THR A 373 -2.34 19.73 -31.78
CA THR A 373 -2.95 21.05 -31.50
C THR A 373 -4.06 21.00 -30.46
N PHE A 374 -4.61 19.81 -30.18
CA PHE A 374 -5.63 19.59 -29.15
C PHE A 374 -5.09 19.82 -27.73
N PHE A 375 -3.77 19.67 -27.52
CA PHE A 375 -3.08 19.84 -26.25
C PHE A 375 -2.32 21.16 -26.19
N GLN A 376 -3.04 22.27 -26.00
CA GLN A 376 -2.43 23.61 -25.95
C GLN A 376 -1.63 23.91 -24.66
N GLN A 377 -1.55 22.96 -23.71
CA GLN A 377 -0.95 23.18 -22.40
C GLN A 377 0.20 22.22 -22.12
N TYR A 378 1.27 22.75 -21.50
CA TYR A 378 2.35 21.93 -20.96
C TYR A 378 1.79 20.95 -19.93
N GLN A 379 1.93 19.67 -20.20
CA GLN A 379 1.40 18.62 -19.34
C GLN A 379 2.43 18.23 -18.29
N THR A 380 2.11 18.45 -17.02
CA THR A 380 2.80 17.83 -15.90
C THR A 380 2.36 16.37 -15.76
N SER A 381 3.21 15.55 -15.17
CA SER A 381 2.88 14.16 -14.83
C SER A 381 3.58 13.82 -13.52
N ASN A 382 2.81 13.35 -12.55
CA ASN A 382 3.36 12.77 -11.32
C ASN A 382 3.44 11.24 -11.42
N VAL A 383 3.59 10.73 -12.65
CA VAL A 383 3.86 9.32 -12.92
C VAL A 383 5.37 9.10 -12.96
N PHE A 384 5.84 8.15 -12.16
CA PHE A 384 7.24 7.72 -12.12
C PHE A 384 7.31 6.26 -12.53
N ILE A 385 8.25 5.92 -13.40
CA ILE A 385 8.36 4.58 -13.98
C ILE A 385 9.79 4.04 -13.95
N SER A 386 9.91 2.72 -14.02
CA SER A 386 11.14 2.00 -14.36
C SER A 386 10.79 0.92 -15.38
N SER A 387 11.60 0.84 -16.43
CA SER A 387 11.40 -0.08 -17.55
C SER A 387 12.16 -1.38 -17.36
N LEU A 388 11.52 -2.49 -17.77
CA LEU A 388 12.03 -3.86 -17.72
C LEU A 388 11.78 -4.52 -19.07
N THR A 389 12.47 -5.61 -19.34
CA THR A 389 12.31 -6.41 -20.55
C THR A 389 12.47 -7.89 -20.22
N ILE A 390 11.81 -8.73 -21.02
CA ILE A 390 12.01 -10.19 -21.01
C ILE A 390 13.08 -10.64 -22.02
N VAL A 391 13.67 -9.70 -22.78
CA VAL A 391 14.67 -9.96 -23.81
C VAL A 391 16.07 -9.74 -23.24
N SER A 392 16.70 -10.81 -22.78
CA SER A 392 17.98 -10.76 -22.03
C SER A 392 19.25 -10.74 -22.88
N ASP A 393 19.19 -11.14 -24.15
CA ASP A 393 20.36 -11.20 -25.04
C ASP A 393 19.99 -10.81 -26.49
N SER A 394 19.89 -9.49 -26.74
CA SER A 394 19.48 -8.93 -28.03
C SER A 394 20.42 -7.83 -28.50
N LEU A 395 20.90 -7.90 -29.75
CA LEU A 395 21.86 -6.94 -30.28
C LEU A 395 21.34 -5.48 -30.28
N PRO A 396 20.11 -5.20 -30.75
CA PRO A 396 19.50 -3.87 -30.57
C PRO A 396 19.53 -3.40 -29.11
N MET A 397 19.13 -4.26 -28.17
CA MET A 397 19.08 -3.90 -26.75
C MET A 397 20.46 -3.63 -26.16
N TRP A 398 21.45 -4.48 -26.47
CA TRP A 398 22.84 -4.28 -26.08
C TRP A 398 23.39 -2.94 -26.56
N LYS A 399 23.06 -2.59 -27.80
CA LYS A 399 23.57 -1.37 -28.44
C LYS A 399 22.98 -0.12 -27.80
N GLU A 400 21.66 -0.08 -27.65
CA GLU A 400 20.94 1.11 -27.18
C GLU A 400 21.01 1.28 -25.66
N TYR A 401 20.92 0.20 -24.88
CA TYR A 401 20.72 0.27 -23.43
C TYR A 401 21.89 -0.24 -22.57
N ALA A 402 22.93 -0.84 -23.18
CA ALA A 402 24.10 -1.37 -22.47
C ALA A 402 25.42 -0.85 -23.05
N ASP A 403 25.54 0.47 -23.11
CA ASP A 403 26.79 1.18 -23.46
C ASP A 403 27.43 0.69 -24.76
N SER A 404 26.63 0.58 -25.83
CA SER A 404 27.10 0.06 -27.12
C SER A 404 27.70 -1.35 -27.02
N SER A 405 27.02 -2.24 -26.28
CA SER A 405 27.34 -3.65 -26.03
C SER A 405 28.48 -3.94 -25.04
N GLN A 406 28.93 -2.92 -24.29
CA GLN A 406 29.96 -3.04 -23.23
C GLN A 406 29.35 -3.09 -21.81
N GLY A 407 28.03 -3.03 -21.69
CA GLY A 407 27.30 -3.09 -20.43
C GLY A 407 26.91 -4.50 -20.00
N ALA A 408 25.94 -4.60 -19.10
CA ALA A 408 25.38 -5.86 -18.63
C ALA A 408 23.85 -5.84 -18.67
N PHE A 409 23.25 -7.02 -18.69
CA PHE A 409 21.84 -7.24 -18.41
C PHE A 409 21.70 -7.80 -17.00
N LEU A 410 20.78 -7.26 -16.21
CA LEU A 410 20.50 -7.68 -14.84
C LEU A 410 19.10 -8.27 -14.78
N GLU A 411 19.02 -9.55 -14.45
CA GLU A 411 17.77 -10.25 -14.21
C GLU A 411 17.35 -10.06 -12.74
N TYR A 412 16.14 -9.59 -12.53
CA TYR A 412 15.57 -9.43 -11.20
C TYR A 412 15.32 -10.80 -10.55
N ASP A 413 15.49 -10.86 -9.24
CA ASP A 413 15.02 -11.99 -8.46
C ASP A 413 13.48 -12.07 -8.52
N MET A 414 12.93 -13.25 -8.80
CA MET A 414 11.48 -13.42 -8.95
C MET A 414 10.73 -13.07 -7.66
N SER A 415 11.24 -13.48 -6.49
CA SER A 415 10.59 -13.17 -5.22
C SER A 415 10.58 -11.66 -4.95
N TYR A 416 11.61 -10.94 -5.39
CA TYR A 416 11.62 -9.47 -5.33
C TYR A 416 10.50 -8.84 -6.17
N LEU A 417 10.31 -9.31 -7.42
CA LEU A 417 9.22 -8.81 -8.27
C LEU A 417 7.83 -9.19 -7.74
N GLU A 418 7.68 -10.37 -7.15
CA GLU A 418 6.42 -10.77 -6.51
C GLU A 418 5.99 -9.79 -5.41
N HIS A 419 6.93 -9.28 -4.60
CA HIS A 419 6.64 -8.26 -3.59
C HIS A 419 6.25 -6.91 -4.21
N ILE A 420 6.86 -6.54 -5.33
CA ILE A 420 6.50 -5.31 -6.05
C ILE A 420 5.09 -5.43 -6.63
N VAL A 421 4.78 -6.53 -7.32
CA VAL A 421 3.47 -6.76 -7.94
C VAL A 421 2.35 -6.89 -6.90
N ALA A 422 2.66 -7.45 -5.72
CA ALA A 422 1.70 -7.56 -4.62
C ALA A 422 1.43 -6.22 -3.92
N HIS A 423 2.23 -5.18 -4.18
CA HIS A 423 2.10 -3.91 -3.48
C HIS A 423 0.90 -3.10 -3.98
N LYS A 424 0.17 -2.46 -3.06
CA LYS A 424 -1.12 -1.81 -3.37
C LYS A 424 -0.98 -0.52 -4.19
N SER A 425 0.13 0.19 -4.05
CA SER A 425 0.35 1.49 -4.70
C SER A 425 1.24 1.43 -5.93
N ILE A 426 1.80 0.26 -6.25
CA ILE A 426 2.74 0.10 -7.37
C ILE A 426 2.09 -0.79 -8.41
N GLU A 427 2.08 -0.32 -9.65
CA GLU A 427 1.54 -1.06 -10.77
C GLU A 427 2.69 -1.67 -11.58
N PHE A 428 2.50 -2.91 -12.00
CA PHE A 428 3.35 -3.59 -12.96
C PHE A 428 2.56 -3.77 -14.25
N VAL A 429 3.03 -3.20 -15.35
CA VAL A 429 2.26 -3.11 -16.60
C VAL A 429 3.08 -3.61 -17.78
N LYS A 430 2.40 -4.21 -18.75
CA LYS A 430 2.95 -4.58 -20.06
C LYS A 430 2.73 -3.43 -21.05
N VAL A 431 3.76 -3.08 -21.81
CA VAL A 431 3.63 -2.10 -22.89
C VAL A 431 2.93 -2.73 -24.09
N HIS A 432 1.94 -2.03 -24.65
CA HIS A 432 1.27 -2.41 -25.88
C HIS A 432 1.86 -1.65 -27.08
N TYR A 433 2.12 -2.36 -28.16
CA TYR A 433 2.78 -1.80 -29.34
C TYR A 433 1.78 -1.54 -30.46
N LEU A 434 1.74 -0.29 -30.94
CA LEU A 434 0.81 0.16 -31.97
C LEU A 434 1.49 0.34 -33.32
N ASP A 435 0.88 -0.22 -34.35
CA ASP A 435 1.27 -0.03 -35.73
C ASP A 435 0.49 1.15 -36.32
N LEU A 436 1.13 2.31 -36.43
CA LEU A 436 0.49 3.52 -36.95
C LEU A 436 0.26 3.48 -38.46
N MET A 437 0.87 2.53 -39.17
CA MET A 437 0.88 2.46 -40.64
C MET A 437 0.08 1.28 -41.20
N SER A 438 -0.29 0.32 -40.36
CA SER A 438 -1.03 -0.88 -40.77
C SER A 438 -2.53 -0.62 -40.87
N GLU A 439 -3.13 -1.06 -41.98
CA GLU A 439 -4.59 -1.16 -42.14
C GLU A 439 -5.17 -2.44 -41.49
N ASN A 440 -4.32 -3.40 -41.12
CA ASN A 440 -4.76 -4.62 -40.44
C ASN A 440 -5.15 -4.29 -38.99
N LYS A 441 -6.33 -4.77 -38.59
CA LYS A 441 -6.84 -4.62 -37.23
C LYS A 441 -6.06 -5.50 -36.25
N ASP A 442 -5.71 -4.93 -35.11
CA ASP A 442 -5.23 -5.68 -33.96
C ASP A 442 -6.42 -6.47 -33.37
N GLU A 443 -6.40 -7.80 -33.53
CA GLU A 443 -7.48 -8.69 -33.07
C GLU A 443 -7.41 -9.02 -31.57
N THR A 444 -6.41 -8.50 -30.85
CA THR A 444 -6.36 -8.61 -29.39
C THR A 444 -7.51 -7.85 -28.73
N ASP A 445 -7.82 -8.18 -27.48
CA ASP A 445 -8.88 -7.48 -26.73
C ASP A 445 -8.59 -5.99 -26.55
N VAL A 446 -7.30 -5.63 -26.40
CA VAL A 446 -6.83 -4.25 -26.39
C VAL A 446 -7.04 -3.60 -27.75
N GLY A 447 -6.68 -4.27 -28.84
CA GLY A 447 -6.89 -3.80 -30.21
C GLY A 447 -8.37 -3.51 -30.53
N LYS A 448 -9.27 -4.44 -30.21
CA LYS A 448 -10.73 -4.25 -30.34
C LYS A 448 -11.24 -3.07 -29.51
N SER A 449 -10.74 -2.93 -28.29
CA SER A 449 -11.08 -1.82 -27.39
C SER A 449 -10.62 -0.46 -27.95
N LEU A 450 -9.42 -0.41 -28.53
CA LEU A 450 -8.90 0.79 -29.21
C LEU A 450 -9.74 1.16 -30.44
N ASP A 451 -10.20 0.17 -31.21
CA ASP A 451 -11.12 0.38 -32.33
C ASP A 451 -12.45 0.99 -31.87
N ASN A 452 -12.97 0.54 -30.72
CA ASN A 452 -14.17 1.12 -30.11
C ASN A 452 -13.94 2.57 -29.65
N LEU A 453 -12.79 2.86 -29.02
CA LEU A 453 -12.41 4.24 -28.67
C LEU A 453 -12.31 5.15 -29.89
N LYS A 454 -11.77 4.64 -31.00
CA LYS A 454 -11.69 5.38 -32.26
C LYS A 454 -13.07 5.72 -32.81
N GLN A 455 -13.99 4.77 -32.79
CA GLN A 455 -15.39 5.00 -33.21
C GLN A 455 -16.11 6.02 -32.32
N ILE A 456 -15.90 5.95 -31.00
CA ILE A 456 -16.47 6.93 -30.06
C ILE A 456 -15.91 8.32 -30.35
N PHE A 457 -14.60 8.44 -30.55
CA PHE A 457 -13.95 9.71 -30.84
C PHE A 457 -14.47 10.36 -32.14
N GLU A 458 -14.61 9.59 -33.22
CA GLU A 458 -15.17 10.10 -34.48
C GLU A 458 -16.63 10.53 -34.32
N LYS A 459 -17.46 9.80 -33.56
CA LYS A 459 -18.83 10.23 -33.25
C LYS A 459 -18.89 11.51 -32.44
N LEU A 460 -18.00 11.68 -31.47
CA LEU A 460 -17.90 12.93 -30.70
C LEU A 460 -17.51 14.12 -31.59
N LYS A 461 -16.66 13.90 -32.62
CA LYS A 461 -16.38 14.91 -33.64
C LYS A 461 -17.61 15.24 -34.49
N GLU A 462 -18.34 14.22 -34.96
CA GLU A 462 -19.56 14.39 -35.75
C GLU A 462 -20.65 15.17 -34.98
N LEU A 463 -20.71 15.00 -33.66
CA LEU A 463 -21.60 15.73 -32.76
C LEU A 463 -21.12 17.14 -32.39
N GLU A 464 -19.94 17.57 -32.87
CA GLU A 464 -19.30 18.84 -32.50
C GLU A 464 -19.15 19.03 -30.97
N ALA A 465 -18.96 17.93 -30.23
CA ALA A 465 -18.95 17.90 -28.78
C ALA A 465 -17.57 18.30 -28.20
N GLU A 466 -17.17 19.55 -28.37
CA GLU A 466 -15.82 20.03 -28.00
C GLU A 466 -15.42 19.76 -26.55
N LYS A 467 -16.35 19.90 -25.60
CA LYS A 467 -16.09 19.70 -24.17
C LYS A 467 -15.79 18.23 -23.87
N GLU A 468 -16.59 17.34 -24.43
CA GLU A 468 -16.48 15.90 -24.27
C GLU A 468 -15.22 15.38 -24.99
N LEU A 469 -14.87 15.92 -26.15
CA LEU A 469 -13.60 15.61 -26.83
C LEU A 469 -12.37 16.00 -25.97
N LYS A 470 -12.39 17.19 -25.35
CA LYS A 470 -11.35 17.60 -24.37
C LYS A 470 -11.27 16.63 -23.20
N SER A 471 -12.42 16.26 -22.62
CA SER A 471 -12.46 15.30 -21.52
C SER A 471 -12.00 13.90 -21.94
N PHE A 472 -12.30 13.46 -23.16
CA PHE A 472 -11.86 12.19 -23.72
C PHE A 472 -10.32 12.15 -23.81
N ALA A 473 -9.72 13.22 -24.35
CA ALA A 473 -8.28 13.36 -24.46
C ALA A 473 -7.57 13.40 -23.09
N GLU A 474 -8.18 14.04 -22.09
CA GLU A 474 -7.70 14.03 -20.70
C GLU A 474 -7.77 12.63 -20.07
N LYS A 475 -8.88 11.90 -20.27
CA LYS A 475 -9.02 10.51 -19.77
C LYS A 475 -7.99 9.56 -20.40
N LEU A 476 -7.65 9.74 -21.68
CA LEU A 476 -6.62 8.94 -22.35
C LEU A 476 -5.23 9.06 -21.70
N LYS A 477 -4.93 10.15 -20.97
CA LYS A 477 -3.65 10.31 -20.27
C LYS A 477 -3.39 9.19 -19.26
N LYS A 478 -4.46 8.60 -18.72
CA LYS A 478 -4.37 7.47 -17.79
C LYS A 478 -3.63 6.30 -18.41
N ILE A 479 -3.79 6.06 -19.72
CA ILE A 479 -3.21 4.90 -20.39
C ILE A 479 -2.15 5.27 -21.43
N SER A 480 -1.92 6.56 -21.73
CA SER A 480 -1.06 6.96 -22.86
C SER A 480 0.39 6.48 -22.73
N TYR A 481 0.91 6.38 -21.50
CA TYR A 481 2.23 5.84 -21.18
C TYR A 481 2.26 4.30 -21.12
N LEU A 482 1.22 3.61 -21.57
CA LEU A 482 1.22 2.16 -21.71
C LEU A 482 1.45 1.73 -23.17
N PHE A 483 1.67 2.69 -24.07
CA PHE A 483 1.77 2.46 -25.50
C PHE A 483 3.09 2.92 -26.09
N LYS A 484 3.65 2.11 -26.98
CA LYS A 484 4.80 2.45 -27.83
C LYS A 484 4.49 2.16 -29.29
N VAL A 485 5.28 2.76 -30.20
CA VAL A 485 5.21 2.40 -31.61
C VAL A 485 5.82 1.01 -31.83
N LYS A 486 5.27 0.29 -32.80
CA LYS A 486 5.68 -1.08 -33.12
C LYS A 486 7.14 -1.25 -33.52
N ASP A 487 7.81 -0.19 -33.96
CA ASP A 487 9.25 -0.21 -34.21
C ASP A 487 10.07 -0.63 -32.99
N TYR A 488 9.54 -0.42 -31.76
CA TYR A 488 10.16 -0.81 -30.50
C TYR A 488 9.64 -2.15 -29.94
N GLU A 489 8.83 -2.91 -30.69
CA GLU A 489 8.23 -4.17 -30.21
C GLU A 489 9.29 -5.21 -29.80
N TYR A 490 10.48 -5.16 -30.40
CA TYR A 490 11.62 -6.02 -30.03
C TYR A 490 12.12 -5.81 -28.59
N GLU A 491 11.73 -4.71 -27.92
CA GLU A 491 12.06 -4.45 -26.53
C GLU A 491 11.25 -5.33 -25.58
N MET A 492 10.03 -5.76 -25.97
CA MET A 492 9.07 -6.49 -25.13
C MET A 492 9.01 -5.90 -23.71
N GLU A 493 8.71 -4.60 -23.65
CA GLU A 493 8.85 -3.78 -22.45
C GLU A 493 7.72 -4.03 -21.44
N TYR A 494 8.12 -4.04 -20.18
CA TYR A 494 7.26 -3.96 -19.01
C TYR A 494 7.67 -2.76 -18.17
N ARG A 495 6.78 -2.25 -17.33
CA ARG A 495 7.04 -1.08 -16.49
C ARG A 495 6.57 -1.33 -15.07
N ILE A 496 7.40 -0.96 -14.12
CA ILE A 496 6.99 -0.73 -12.73
C ILE A 496 6.71 0.76 -12.62
N LEU A 497 5.54 1.14 -12.12
CA LEU A 497 5.17 2.55 -12.02
C LEU A 497 4.35 2.88 -10.77
N ILE A 498 4.38 4.16 -10.44
CA ILE A 498 3.51 4.78 -9.44
C ILE A 498 2.97 6.09 -9.99
N ASN A 499 1.67 6.32 -9.82
CA ASN A 499 1.01 7.58 -10.15
C ASN A 499 0.67 8.32 -8.86
N LEU A 500 1.45 9.34 -8.49
CA LEU A 500 1.20 10.05 -7.23
C LEU A 500 -0.11 10.86 -7.27
N ASP A 501 -0.73 11.06 -8.43
CA ASP A 501 -2.04 11.73 -8.54
C ASP A 501 -3.24 10.79 -8.30
N ASP A 502 -3.01 9.48 -8.13
CA ASP A 502 -4.09 8.51 -7.88
C ASP A 502 -4.74 8.74 -6.51
N THR A 503 -6.08 8.68 -6.46
CA THR A 503 -6.86 8.94 -5.23
C THR A 503 -6.49 8.00 -4.09
N ALA A 504 -6.23 6.71 -4.35
CA ALA A 504 -5.84 5.78 -3.28
C ALA A 504 -4.47 6.16 -2.71
N ILE A 505 -3.55 6.65 -3.54
CA ILE A 505 -2.23 7.12 -3.09
C ILE A 505 -2.37 8.45 -2.34
N GLN A 506 -3.16 9.38 -2.85
CA GLN A 506 -3.43 10.66 -2.19
C GLN A 506 -4.08 10.47 -0.82
N ASN A 507 -4.99 9.51 -0.66
CA ASN A 507 -5.60 9.19 0.64
C ASN A 507 -4.54 8.72 1.63
N ILE A 508 -3.61 7.85 1.22
CA ILE A 508 -2.49 7.43 2.08
C ILE A 508 -1.62 8.64 2.47
N ILE A 509 -1.23 9.48 1.51
CA ILE A 509 -0.40 10.67 1.74
C ILE A 509 -1.08 11.68 2.67
N ASN A 510 -2.39 11.91 2.50
CA ASN A 510 -3.15 12.90 3.27
C ASN A 510 -3.49 12.40 4.68
N ARG A 511 -3.67 11.10 4.87
CA ARG A 511 -3.72 10.51 6.23
C ARG A 511 -2.41 10.78 6.98
N ASP A 512 -1.30 10.64 6.26
CA ASP A 512 0.05 10.89 6.78
C ASP A 512 0.25 12.35 7.25
N THR A 513 -0.27 13.34 6.51
CA THR A 513 -0.11 14.77 6.87
C THR A 513 -0.91 15.18 8.09
N ASN A 514 -2.17 14.73 8.18
CA ASN A 514 -3.06 15.00 9.30
C ASN A 514 -2.64 14.26 10.59
N SER A 515 -1.65 13.37 10.52
CA SER A 515 -1.14 12.58 11.67
C SER A 515 -0.04 13.28 12.50
N HIS A 516 0.35 14.52 12.17
CA HIS A 516 1.39 15.26 12.92
C HIS A 516 0.92 15.79 14.29
N GLU A 517 -0.33 15.54 14.70
CA GLU A 517 -0.72 15.73 16.09
C GLU A 517 -0.06 14.67 16.96
N LYS A 518 0.88 15.12 17.80
CA LYS A 518 1.79 14.28 18.59
C LYS A 518 1.08 13.39 19.62
N TYR A 519 -0.19 13.67 19.92
CA TYR A 519 -1.02 12.96 20.89
C TYR A 519 -2.51 13.07 20.54
N LEU A 520 -3.28 12.03 20.84
CA LEU A 520 -4.73 11.98 20.62
C LEU A 520 -5.45 12.72 21.77
N LYS A 521 -6.38 13.65 21.50
CA LYS A 521 -7.18 14.33 22.54
C LYS A 521 -8.56 13.69 22.70
N LYS A 522 -9.06 13.55 23.93
CA LYS A 522 -10.42 13.00 24.25
C LYS A 522 -11.56 13.63 23.42
N GLU A 523 -11.45 14.90 23.04
CA GLU A 523 -12.45 15.67 22.28
C GLU A 523 -12.39 15.46 20.75
N GLU A 524 -11.29 14.90 20.22
CA GLU A 524 -11.07 14.65 18.78
C GLU A 524 -11.44 13.21 18.38
N ILE A 525 -11.99 12.43 19.32
CA ILE A 525 -12.07 10.97 19.23
C ILE A 525 -13.51 10.53 18.92
N GLY A 526 -13.82 10.50 17.62
CA GLY A 526 -14.97 9.78 17.03
C GLY A 526 -14.53 8.49 16.33
N LEU A 527 -15.44 7.85 15.58
CA LEU A 527 -15.20 6.61 14.80
C LEU A 527 -13.91 6.64 13.94
N GLU A 528 -13.47 7.82 13.48
CA GLU A 528 -12.24 8.07 12.70
C GLU A 528 -10.90 7.73 13.41
N VAL A 529 -10.93 7.29 14.67
CA VAL A 529 -9.73 7.06 15.49
C VAL A 529 -9.10 5.69 15.29
N PHE A 530 -9.88 4.72 14.83
CA PHE A 530 -9.38 3.37 14.58
C PHE A 530 -8.19 3.36 13.60
N ASP A 531 -8.28 4.26 12.63
CA ASP A 531 -7.22 4.70 11.75
C ASP A 531 -6.04 5.27 12.57
N LYS A 532 -6.20 6.43 13.22
CA LYS A 532 -5.12 7.19 13.88
C LYS A 532 -4.28 6.41 14.89
N VAL A 533 -4.88 5.46 15.63
CA VAL A 533 -4.15 4.77 16.72
C VAL A 533 -3.36 3.55 16.24
N ASN A 534 -3.80 2.92 15.14
CA ASN A 534 -3.03 1.90 14.45
C ASN A 534 -1.93 2.53 13.55
N TYR A 535 -2.01 3.82 13.19
CA TYR A 535 -1.00 4.52 12.38
C TYR A 535 0.30 4.88 13.12
N ASN A 536 0.37 4.75 14.44
CA ASN A 536 1.62 5.03 15.19
C ASN A 536 2.63 3.88 15.17
N ASP A 537 2.38 2.85 14.37
CA ASP A 537 3.34 1.80 14.05
C ASP A 537 4.47 2.39 13.18
N PHE A 538 5.42 3.06 13.86
CA PHE A 538 6.49 3.92 13.30
C PHE A 538 7.55 3.18 12.45
N SER A 539 7.25 1.95 12.00
CA SER A 539 8.00 1.23 10.96
C SER A 539 7.20 1.03 9.66
N LEU A 540 5.86 1.04 9.71
CA LEU A 540 4.97 0.72 8.58
C LEU A 540 4.69 1.89 7.63
N LYS A 541 4.89 3.16 8.06
CA LYS A 541 4.64 4.36 7.22
C LYS A 541 5.51 4.44 5.95
N LYS A 542 6.70 3.84 5.98
CA LYS A 542 7.58 3.72 4.80
C LYS A 542 7.00 2.76 3.77
N GLU A 543 6.34 1.71 4.23
CA GLU A 543 5.90 0.58 3.41
C GLU A 543 4.53 0.79 2.76
N GLU A 544 3.63 1.64 3.29
CA GLU A 544 2.25 1.74 2.76
C GLU A 544 2.16 2.28 1.33
N ILE A 545 2.94 3.33 1.01
CA ILE A 545 3.14 3.79 -0.38
C ILE A 545 4.26 2.99 -1.04
N GLY A 546 5.20 2.49 -0.22
CA GLY A 546 6.41 1.82 -0.66
C GLY A 546 7.44 2.77 -1.24
N LEU A 547 7.45 4.06 -0.84
CA LEU A 547 8.42 5.06 -1.30
C LEU A 547 9.31 5.61 -0.17
N GLU A 548 10.57 5.88 -0.51
CA GLU A 548 11.51 6.56 0.38
C GLU A 548 11.15 8.04 0.62
N ILE A 549 11.19 8.47 1.88
CA ILE A 549 11.03 9.88 2.25
C ILE A 549 12.39 10.57 2.12
N PHE A 550 12.42 11.69 1.42
CA PHE A 550 13.60 12.51 1.29
C PHE A 550 13.68 13.49 2.48
N ASP A 551 14.40 13.10 3.55
CA ASP A 551 14.50 13.81 4.84
C ASP A 551 15.03 15.27 4.76
N LYS A 552 15.46 15.73 3.58
CA LYS A 552 16.02 17.07 3.34
C LYS A 552 14.98 18.11 2.92
N VAL A 553 13.69 17.78 2.85
CA VAL A 553 12.64 18.72 2.40
C VAL A 553 11.52 18.89 3.43
N ASN A 554 11.08 20.15 3.62
CA ASN A 554 9.95 20.52 4.50
C ASN A 554 8.59 20.45 3.76
N TYR A 555 8.39 19.45 2.92
CA TYR A 555 7.09 19.23 2.27
C TYR A 555 6.23 18.28 3.09
N ASN A 556 4.96 18.63 3.23
CA ASN A 556 3.98 17.74 3.87
C ASN A 556 3.26 16.88 2.82
N ASP A 557 3.17 17.31 1.56
CA ASP A 557 2.49 16.55 0.50
C ASP A 557 3.42 15.54 -0.20
N PHE A 558 2.95 14.96 -1.32
CA PHE A 558 3.66 13.97 -2.14
C PHE A 558 5.10 14.35 -2.52
N ARG A 559 5.45 15.65 -2.51
CA ARG A 559 6.80 16.11 -2.83
C ARG A 559 7.86 15.62 -1.84
N LYS A 560 7.48 15.18 -0.64
CA LYS A 560 8.41 14.57 0.32
C LYS A 560 9.04 13.27 -0.18
N TYR A 561 8.45 12.61 -1.18
CA TYR A 561 8.99 11.38 -1.78
C TYR A 561 9.86 11.64 -3.02
N ILE A 562 9.84 12.85 -3.56
CA ILE A 562 10.52 13.18 -4.83
C ILE A 562 11.95 13.65 -4.54
N VAL A 563 12.90 12.95 -5.14
CA VAL A 563 14.31 13.35 -5.14
C VAL A 563 14.59 14.24 -6.34
N LEU A 564 15.24 15.37 -6.07
CA LEU A 564 15.76 16.30 -7.06
C LEU A 564 17.29 16.24 -7.06
N SER A 565 17.88 15.74 -8.15
CA SER A 565 19.32 15.72 -8.32
C SER A 565 19.76 16.73 -9.39
N PRO A 566 20.61 17.72 -9.06
CA PRO A 566 21.04 18.72 -10.03
C PRO A 566 21.86 18.09 -11.16
N LYS A 567 21.59 18.56 -12.38
CA LYS A 567 22.35 18.28 -13.60
C LYS A 567 22.92 19.58 -14.19
N ASP A 568 23.69 19.45 -15.26
CA ASP A 568 24.20 20.59 -16.02
C ASP A 568 23.07 21.45 -16.62
N ASN A 569 23.37 22.72 -16.85
CA ASN A 569 22.50 23.69 -17.53
C ASN A 569 21.14 23.92 -16.83
N GLY A 570 21.11 23.85 -15.49
CA GLY A 570 19.89 24.11 -14.70
C GLY A 570 18.83 23.01 -14.79
N ARG A 571 19.18 21.84 -15.32
CA ARG A 571 18.31 20.66 -15.35
C ARG A 571 18.39 19.90 -14.03
N TYR A 572 17.35 19.13 -13.73
CA TYR A 572 17.30 18.24 -12.59
C TYR A 572 16.83 16.87 -13.03
N ASP A 573 17.34 15.81 -12.41
CA ASP A 573 16.69 14.51 -12.42
C ASP A 573 15.60 14.49 -11.36
N LEU A 574 14.43 13.99 -11.76
CA LEU A 574 13.25 13.80 -10.92
C LEU A 574 12.99 12.30 -10.81
N PHE A 575 13.11 11.76 -9.60
CA PHE A 575 12.88 10.34 -9.35
C PHE A 575 12.39 10.08 -7.92
N VAL A 576 11.84 8.90 -7.71
CA VAL A 576 11.47 8.33 -6.40
C VAL A 576 12.16 6.98 -6.22
N TYR A 577 12.30 6.52 -4.98
CA TYR A 577 12.83 5.19 -4.68
C TYR A 577 11.76 4.30 -4.06
N ILE A 578 11.62 3.07 -4.56
CA ILE A 578 10.78 2.05 -3.93
C ILE A 578 11.54 1.44 -2.76
N ASN A 579 11.07 1.69 -1.54
CA ASN A 579 11.74 1.27 -0.30
C ASN A 579 11.14 0.00 0.34
N LEU A 580 10.34 -0.76 -0.40
CA LEU A 580 9.73 -2.01 0.07
C LEU A 580 10.78 -3.04 0.45
N LEU A 581 11.73 -3.28 -0.44
CA LEU A 581 12.81 -4.24 -0.28
C LEU A 581 14.07 -3.73 -0.99
N PRO A 582 15.26 -4.08 -0.48
CA PRO A 582 16.50 -3.92 -1.22
C PRO A 582 16.42 -4.53 -2.62
N LEU A 583 16.99 -3.85 -3.60
CA LEU A 583 17.15 -4.36 -4.96
C LEU A 583 17.84 -5.72 -4.94
N LYS A 584 17.25 -6.69 -5.64
CA LYS A 584 17.75 -8.05 -5.69
C LYS A 584 17.72 -8.59 -7.12
N TYR A 585 18.85 -9.16 -7.53
CA TYR A 585 19.05 -9.73 -8.86
C TYR A 585 19.47 -11.20 -8.73
N SER A 586 18.94 -12.05 -9.59
CA SER A 586 19.26 -13.49 -9.69
C SER A 586 20.44 -13.75 -10.62
N LYS A 587 20.58 -12.94 -11.69
CA LYS A 587 21.53 -13.21 -12.78
C LYS A 587 22.08 -11.93 -13.40
N VAL A 588 23.33 -11.98 -13.85
CA VAL A 588 24.01 -10.97 -14.67
C VAL A 588 24.49 -11.61 -15.96
N ILE A 589 24.13 -11.02 -17.10
CA ILE A 589 24.70 -11.36 -18.40
C ILE A 589 25.62 -10.23 -18.83
N LEU A 590 26.90 -10.53 -19.04
CA LEU A 590 27.90 -9.58 -19.51
C LEU A 590 27.78 -9.39 -21.02
N GLY A 591 27.75 -8.13 -21.47
CA GLY A 591 27.62 -7.77 -22.88
C GLY A 591 28.77 -8.31 -23.74
N PRO A 592 28.53 -8.50 -25.05
CA PRO A 592 29.43 -9.27 -25.90
C PRO A 592 30.76 -8.55 -26.23
N LYS A 593 30.93 -7.28 -25.85
CA LYS A 593 32.21 -6.56 -25.96
C LYS A 593 33.01 -6.50 -24.66
N ILE A 594 32.52 -7.10 -23.58
CA ILE A 594 33.27 -7.12 -22.32
C ILE A 594 34.45 -8.07 -22.44
N THR A 595 35.67 -7.52 -22.36
CA THR A 595 36.91 -8.30 -22.47
C THR A 595 37.41 -8.86 -21.13
N ASP A 596 36.98 -8.25 -20.02
CA ASP A 596 37.54 -8.50 -18.68
C ASP A 596 36.51 -9.17 -17.75
N ALA A 597 35.73 -10.12 -18.27
CA ALA A 597 34.70 -10.82 -17.50
C ALA A 597 35.26 -11.48 -16.23
N ASP A 598 36.44 -12.09 -16.33
CA ASP A 598 37.15 -12.73 -15.20
C ASP A 598 37.55 -11.73 -14.11
N TYR A 599 37.65 -10.44 -14.43
CA TYR A 599 37.90 -9.38 -13.45
C TYR A 599 36.61 -8.92 -12.79
N ILE A 600 35.49 -8.84 -13.53
CA ILE A 600 34.21 -8.35 -13.00
C ILE A 600 33.52 -9.40 -12.12
N ALA A 601 33.52 -10.66 -12.56
CA ALA A 601 32.75 -11.72 -11.91
C ALA A 601 33.08 -11.95 -10.42
N PRO A 602 34.37 -11.93 -9.98
CA PRO A 602 34.71 -12.06 -8.56
C PRO A 602 34.09 -10.99 -7.67
N TYR A 603 34.01 -9.73 -8.14
CA TYR A 603 33.40 -8.67 -7.34
C TYR A 603 31.88 -8.83 -7.20
N LEU A 604 31.22 -9.27 -8.27
CA LEU A 604 29.78 -9.56 -8.22
C LEU A 604 29.49 -10.72 -7.28
N LYS A 605 30.32 -11.78 -7.31
CA LYS A 605 30.23 -12.91 -6.37
C LYS A 605 30.57 -12.54 -4.93
N LEU A 606 31.40 -11.52 -4.71
CA LEU A 606 31.66 -10.99 -3.38
C LEU A 606 30.44 -10.25 -2.82
N ALA A 607 29.75 -9.47 -3.65
CA ALA A 607 28.55 -8.72 -3.26
C ALA A 607 27.32 -9.63 -3.10
N ASN A 608 27.17 -10.62 -3.98
CA ASN A 608 26.10 -11.61 -3.92
C ASN A 608 26.65 -13.00 -4.34
N PRO A 609 26.96 -13.89 -3.37
CA PRO A 609 27.52 -15.22 -3.66
C PRO A 609 26.66 -16.09 -4.58
N ASP A 610 25.34 -15.91 -4.51
CA ASP A 610 24.36 -16.75 -5.21
C ASP A 610 24.05 -16.25 -6.63
N ILE A 611 24.50 -15.04 -7.02
CA ILE A 611 24.17 -14.45 -8.33
C ILE A 611 24.75 -15.28 -9.48
N GLU A 612 23.94 -15.64 -10.46
CA GLU A 612 24.41 -16.31 -11.67
C GLU A 612 25.12 -15.30 -12.60
N ILE A 613 26.23 -15.70 -13.21
CA ILE A 613 27.00 -14.82 -14.10
C ILE A 613 27.26 -15.55 -15.40
N GLU A 614 26.78 -14.98 -16.50
CA GLU A 614 26.97 -15.49 -17.86
C GLU A 614 27.56 -14.39 -18.76
N SER A 615 28.03 -14.78 -19.94
CA SER A 615 28.35 -13.84 -21.02
C SER A 615 27.32 -13.98 -22.13
N SER A 616 27.04 -12.87 -22.81
CA SER A 616 26.19 -12.84 -24.01
C SER A 616 26.65 -13.90 -25.01
N LYS A 617 25.69 -14.60 -25.60
CA LYS A 617 25.91 -15.64 -26.61
C LYS A 617 26.03 -15.02 -28.01
N ILE A 618 25.79 -13.72 -28.15
CA ILE A 618 25.88 -13.01 -29.43
C ILE A 618 27.37 -12.90 -29.82
N PRO A 619 27.77 -13.47 -30.97
CA PRO A 619 29.14 -13.31 -31.44
C PRO A 619 29.35 -11.85 -31.86
N TYR A 620 30.26 -11.17 -31.19
CA TYR A 620 30.74 -9.86 -31.61
C TYR A 620 32.12 -10.02 -32.29
N ARG A 621 32.28 -9.41 -33.47
CA ARG A 621 33.52 -9.46 -34.25
C ARG A 621 34.31 -8.17 -34.10
#